data_AF-A0A1V6BFC5-F1
#
_entry.id   AF-A0A1V6BFC5-F1
#
_cell.length_a   1.000
_cell.length_b   1.000
_cell.length_c   1.000
_cell.angle_alpha   90.00
_cell.angle_beta   90.00
_cell.angle_gamma   90.00
#
_symmetry.space_group_name_H-M   'P 1'
#
loop_
_entity.id
_entity.type
_entity.pdbx_description
1 polymer ?
#
loop_
_entity_poly.entity_id
_entity_poly.type
_entity_poly.pdbx_seq_one_letter_code
_entity_poly.pdbx_strand_id
1 'polypeptide(L)' 'MRVKIFDESHEQDLEIKVNEFLKKLTPEQLIDLQYQVAVLYDEREQIYCFSCLIFYHENKLTLASETKKFF' A
#
# COMPACT_ATOMS: atom_id res chain seq x y z
N MET A 1 -9.84 7.78 -5.66
CA MET A 1 -8.61 6.98 -5.57
C MET A 1 -7.64 7.74 -4.66
N ARG A 2 -6.93 7.04 -3.80
CA ARG A 2 -5.96 7.59 -2.86
C ARG A 2 -4.66 6.80 -2.92
N VAL A 3 -3.60 7.41 -2.43
CA VAL A 3 -2.26 6.84 -2.39
C VAL A 3 -1.76 6.89 -0.95
N LYS A 4 -1.10 5.83 -0.51
CA LYS A 4 -0.36 5.78 0.75
C LYS A 4 1.08 5.34 0.45
N ILE A 5 2.05 6.03 1.05
CA ILE A 5 3.48 5.72 0.92
C ILE A 5 4.01 5.39 2.31
N PHE A 6 4.86 4.37 2.37
CA PHE A 6 5.67 4.01 3.53
C PHE A 6 7.12 3.85 3.08
N ASP A 7 8.06 4.26 3.93
CA ASP A 7 9.50 4.09 3.73
C ASP A 7 10.16 3.76 5.07
N GLU A 8 11.04 2.75 5.09
CA GLU A 8 11.74 2.29 6.28
C GLU A 8 13.17 1.85 5.94
N SER A 9 14.06 1.93 6.94
CA SER A 9 15.43 1.42 6.80
C SER A 9 15.55 -0.10 7.00
N HIS A 10 14.52 -0.74 7.55
CA HIS A 10 14.47 -2.20 7.72
C HIS A 10 13.21 -2.77 7.05
N GLU A 11 13.38 -3.84 6.29
CA GLU A 11 12.29 -4.49 5.55
C GLU A 11 11.16 -4.99 6.47
N GLN A 12 11.51 -5.53 7.64
CA GLN A 12 10.53 -6.02 8.62
C GLN A 12 9.63 -4.89 9.17
N ASP A 13 10.19 -3.70 9.38
CA ASP A 13 9.41 -2.55 9.86
C ASP A 13 8.41 -2.08 8.80
N LEU A 14 8.82 -2.14 7.52
CA LEU A 14 7.95 -1.81 6.39
C LEU A 14 6.79 -2.81 6.30
N GLU A 15 7.09 -4.11 6.39
CA GLU A 15 6.08 -5.17 6.38
C GLU A 15 5.02 -4.96 7.45
N ILE A 16 5.45 -4.68 8.69
CA ILE A 16 4.53 -4.44 9.81
C ILE A 16 3.61 -3.24 9.51
N LYS A 17 4.18 -2.10 9.08
CA LYS A 17 3.39 -0.88 8.82
C LYS A 17 2.41 -1.04 7.65
N VAL A 18 2.85 -1.71 6.57
CA VAL A 18 2.00 -2.00 5.41
C VAL A 18 0.85 -2.91 5.83
N ASN A 19 1.12 -4.01 6.55
CA ASN A 19 0.09 -4.93 7.00
C ASN A 19 -0.92 -4.27 7.96
N GLU A 20 -0.45 -3.42 8.88
CA GLU A 20 -1.34 -2.64 9.77
C GLU A 20 -2.24 -1.66 9.00
N PHE A 21 -1.76 -1.12 7.88
CA PHE A 21 -2.60 -0.31 6.99
C PHE A 21 -3.61 -1.15 6.21
N LEU A 22 -3.18 -2.28 5.63
CA LEU A 22 -4.04 -3.17 4.84
C LEU A 22 -5.19 -3.75 5.66
N LYS A 23 -5.01 -4.00 6.97
CA LYS A 23 -6.08 -4.42 7.90
C LYS A 23 -7.26 -3.44 7.96
N LYS A 24 -7.08 -2.19 7.55
CA LYS A 24 -8.11 -1.14 7.55
C LYS A 24 -8.91 -1.08 6.24
N LEU A 25 -8.47 -1.81 5.22
CA LEU A 25 -9.09 -1.85 3.90
C LEU A 25 -9.85 -3.17 3.71
N THR A 26 -10.93 -3.14 2.94
CA THR A 26 -11.51 -4.37 2.39
C THR A 26 -10.74 -4.80 1.13
N PRO A 27 -10.78 -6.08 0.72
CA PRO A 27 -10.09 -6.55 -0.49
C PRO A 27 -10.45 -5.75 -1.75
N GLU A 28 -11.68 -5.27 -1.87
CA GLU A 28 -12.17 -4.49 -3.02
C GLU A 28 -11.66 -3.04 -3.02
N GLN A 29 -11.15 -2.55 -1.89
CA GLN A 29 -10.57 -1.22 -1.80
C GLN A 29 -9.11 -1.19 -2.26
N LEU A 30 -8.39 -2.31 -2.22
CA LEU A 30 -7.01 -2.39 -2.67
C LEU A 30 -6.96 -2.45 -4.20
N ILE A 31 -6.20 -1.55 -4.81
CA ILE A 31 -6.04 -1.49 -6.27
C ILE A 31 -4.73 -2.13 -6.67
N ASP A 32 -3.63 -1.67 -6.07
CA ASP A 32 -2.28 -2.10 -6.40
C ASP A 32 -1.31 -1.75 -5.26
N LEU A 33 -0.17 -2.45 -5.23
CA LEU A 33 0.93 -2.22 -4.30
C LEU A 33 2.26 -2.39 -5.03
N GLN A 34 3.14 -1.40 -4.89
CA GLN A 34 4.46 -1.39 -5.53
C GLN A 34 5.54 -1.25 -4.46
N TYR A 35 6.44 -2.24 -4.42
CA TYR A 35 7.61 -2.27 -3.55
C TYR A 35 8.84 -1.76 -4.31
N GLN A 36 9.64 -0.93 -3.64
CA GLN A 36 10.85 -0.35 -4.20
C GLN A 36 11.93 -0.31 -3.13
N VAL A 37 13.17 -0.67 -3.50
CA VAL A 37 14.35 -0.52 -2.64
C VAL A 37 15.31 0.45 -3.28
N ALA A 38 15.72 1.47 -2.52
CA ALA A 38 16.83 2.33 -2.87
C ALA A 38 18.03 1.98 -1.98
N VAL A 39 19.21 1.97 -2.58
CA VAL A 39 20.48 1.74 -1.89
C VAL A 39 21.41 2.89 -2.21
N LEU A 40 21.96 3.51 -1.18
CA LEU A 40 23.05 4.47 -1.29
C LEU A 40 24.27 3.88 -0.60
N TYR A 41 25.41 3.94 -1.27
CA TYR A 41 26.70 3.60 -0.68
C TYR A 41 27.67 4.75 -0.92
N ASP A 42 28.30 5.25 0.14
CA ASP A 42 29.21 6.40 0.11
C ASP A 42 30.66 6.03 0.49
N GLU A 43 31.05 4.77 0.27
CA GLU A 43 32.33 4.17 0.68
C GLU A 43 32.50 3.94 2.19
N ARG A 44 31.66 4.56 3.03
CA ARG A 44 31.73 4.43 4.50
C ARG A 44 30.54 3.69 5.07
N GLU A 45 29.36 3.97 4.54
CA GLU A 45 28.11 3.42 5.02
C GLU A 45 27.20 3.01 3.85
N GLN A 46 26.44 1.96 4.09
CA GLN A 46 25.39 1.51 3.18
C GLN A 46 24.04 1.83 3.80
N ILE A 47 23.27 2.66 3.12
CA ILE A 47 21.94 3.09 3.54
C ILE A 47 20.92 2.40 2.64
N TYR A 48 20.00 1.68 3.27
CA TYR A 48 18.84 1.09 2.62
C TYR A 48 17.58 1.92 2.90
N CYS A 49 16.76 2.08 1.88
CA CYS A 49 15.42 2.62 1.98
C CYS A 49 14.44 1.68 1.27
N PHE A 50 13.71 0.91 2.07
CA PHE A 50 12.64 0.02 1.64
C PHE A 50 11.35 0.81 1.63
N SER A 51 10.65 0.85 0.50
CA SER A 51 9.44 1.66 0.37
C SER A 51 8.32 0.91 -0.31
N CYS A 52 7.09 1.29 0.04
CA CYS A 52 5.87 0.68 -0.46
C CYS A 52 4.84 1.77 -0.79
N LEU A 53 4.41 1.78 -2.05
CA LEU A 53 3.36 2.64 -2.59
C LEU A 53 2.08 1.83 -2.73
N ILE A 54 0.99 2.28 -2.11
CA ILE A 54 -0.30 1.58 -2.12
C ILE A 54 -1.36 2.47 -2.76
N PHE A 55 -2.02 1.96 -3.80
CA PHE A 55 -3.18 2.58 -4.43
C PHE A 55 -4.45 1.95 -3.87
N TYR A 56 -5.39 2.79 -3.41
CA TYR A 56 -6.64 2.29 -2.81
C TYR A 56 -7.85 3.19 -3.06
N HIS A 57 -9.04 2.63 -2.89
CA HIS A 57 -10.30 3.36 -2.85
C HIS A 57 -10.65 3.77 -1.42
N GLU A 58 -10.81 5.08 -1.19
CA GLU A 58 -11.20 5.62 0.13
C GLU A 58 -12.62 5.22 0.52
N ASN A 59 -13.53 5.13 -0.46
CA ASN A 59 -14.92 4.75 -0.25
C ASN A 59 -15.08 3.23 -0.42
N LYS A 60 -15.91 2.61 0.41
CA LYS A 60 -16.40 1.25 0.15
C LYS A 60 -17.17 1.27 -1.16
N LEU A 61 -16.73 0.45 -2.13
CA LEU A 61 -17.51 0.20 -3.33
C LEU A 61 -18.80 -0.51 -2.92
N THR A 62 -19.90 0.23 -2.80
CA THR A 62 -21.23 -0.37 -2.62
C THR A 62 -21.64 -1.02 -3.94
N LEU A 63 -21.37 -2.32 -4.09
CA LEU A 63 -21.81 -3.16 -5.21
C LEU A 63 -23.33 -3.41 -5.24
N ALA A 64 -24.15 -2.55 -4.61
CA ALA A 64 -25.56 -2.85 -4.30
C ALA A 64 -26.61 -2.09 -5.11
N SER A 65 -26.27 -1.22 -6.08
CA SER A 65 -27.28 -0.39 -6.75
C SER A 65 -27.60 -0.70 -8.22
N GLU A 66 -26.97 -1.68 -8.86
CA GLU A 66 -27.20 -1.92 -10.30
C GLU A 66 -28.04 -3.16 -10.64
N THR A 67 -28.18 -4.14 -9.75
CA THR A 67 -28.95 -5.37 -10.03
C THR A 67 -30.45 -5.28 -9.80
N LYS A 68 -30.97 -4.17 -9.24
CA LYS A 68 -32.43 -3.97 -9.01
C LYS A 68 -33.15 -3.15 -10.09
N LYS A 69 -32.49 -2.80 -11.20
CA LYS A 69 -33.13 -2.12 -12.34
C LYS A 69 -33.59 -3.05 -13.48
N PHE A 70 -33.38 -4.36 -13.35
CA PHE A 70 -33.65 -5.32 -14.43
C PHE A 70 -34.57 -6.50 -14.05
N PHE A 71 -35.26 -6.45 -12.90
CA PHE A 71 -36.34 -7.36 -12.56
C PHE A 71 -37.54 -6.59 -12.02
#